data_AF-A0A1A8BR78-F1
#
_entry.id   AF-A0A1A8BR78-F1
#
_cell.length_a   1.000
_cell.length_b   1.000
_cell.length_c   1.000
_cell.angle_alpha   90.00
_cell.angle_beta   90.00
_cell.angle_gamma   90.00
#
_symmetry.space_group_name_H-M   'P 1'
#
loop_
_entity.id
_entity.type
_entity.pdbx_description
1 polymer ?
#
loop_
_entity_poly.entity_id
_entity_poly.type
_entity_poly.pdbx_seq_one_letter_code
_entity_poly.pdbx_strand_id
1 'polypeptide(L)'
;MCRFLFSYRVLDALFNFLLVWYYCTLTIRESILISNGSRIKGWWVFHHYVSTFLSGVMLTWPDGALYQMFRNQFLSYNLYQSFVQFLQYYYQSGCLYRLRALGERHNMDLTVEGFQSWMWRGLSFLLPFLFFGHFWQLYNSITLFKMFQLPECKEWQVLMCGCSYMVLFMGNLYTTLRVVYQKYMNNQDKSKLL
;
A
#
# COMPACT_ATOMS: atom_id res chain seq x y z
N MET A 1 5.18 14.41 33.42
CA MET A 1 5.86 13.90 32.22
C MET A 1 5.44 12.47 31.84
N CYS A 2 5.27 11.56 32.81
CA CYS A 2 4.87 10.17 32.55
C CYS A 2 3.52 9.98 31.86
N ARG A 3 2.50 10.85 32.10
CA ARG A 3 1.20 10.74 31.41
C ARG A 3 1.28 11.02 29.90
N PHE A 4 2.13 11.94 29.47
CA PHE A 4 2.32 12.23 28.05
C PHE A 4 3.04 11.08 27.33
N LEU A 5 4.10 10.53 27.93
CA LEU A 5 4.82 9.37 27.39
C LEU A 5 3.94 8.10 27.34
N PHE A 6 3.18 7.82 28.41
CA PHE A 6 2.23 6.70 28.44
C PHE A 6 1.11 6.87 27.41
N SER A 7 0.58 8.10 27.24
CA SER A 7 -0.41 8.39 26.20
C SER A 7 0.14 8.11 24.81
N TYR A 8 1.37 8.53 24.49
CA TYR A 8 1.94 8.28 23.16
C TYR A 8 2.15 6.79 22.89
N ARG A 9 2.68 6.02 23.86
CA ARG A 9 2.88 4.58 23.66
C ARG A 9 1.57 3.81 23.53
N VAL A 10 0.55 4.15 24.32
CA VAL A 10 -0.79 3.54 24.21
C VAL A 10 -1.44 3.91 22.87
N LEU A 11 -1.31 5.17 22.42
CA LEU A 11 -1.80 5.60 21.11
C LEU A 11 -1.09 4.86 19.98
N ASP A 12 0.23 4.69 20.05
CA ASP A 12 0.99 3.94 19.05
C ASP A 12 0.59 2.46 19.03
N ALA A 13 0.38 1.85 20.21
CA ALA A 13 -0.07 0.46 20.31
C ALA A 13 -1.50 0.29 19.76
N LEU A 14 -2.42 1.21 20.09
CA LEU A 14 -3.77 1.24 19.54
C LEU A 14 -3.74 1.43 18.02
N PHE A 15 -2.89 2.32 17.52
CA PHE A 15 -2.73 2.54 16.08
C PHE A 15 -2.21 1.29 15.37
N ASN A 16 -1.17 0.64 15.88
CA ASN A 16 -0.66 -0.60 15.31
C ASN A 16 -1.68 -1.75 15.40
N PHE A 17 -2.41 -1.86 16.50
CA PHE A 17 -3.51 -2.81 16.64
C PHE A 17 -4.61 -2.57 15.60
N LEU A 18 -5.00 -1.31 15.40
CA LEU A 18 -5.96 -0.92 14.36
C LEU A 18 -5.46 -1.23 12.95
N LEU A 19 -4.16 -1.06 12.67
CA LEU A 19 -3.55 -1.47 11.40
C LEU A 19 -3.62 -2.98 11.19
N VAL A 20 -3.25 -3.77 12.21
CA VAL A 20 -3.37 -5.24 12.16
C VAL A 20 -4.81 -5.64 11.88
N TRP A 21 -5.76 -5.07 12.62
CA TRP A 21 -7.19 -5.31 12.43
C TRP A 21 -7.66 -4.94 11.02
N TYR A 22 -7.26 -3.76 10.54
CA TYR A 22 -7.61 -3.24 9.22
C TYR A 22 -7.12 -4.17 8.10
N TYR A 23 -5.83 -4.50 8.09
CA TYR A 23 -5.27 -5.36 7.05
C TYR A 23 -5.80 -6.79 7.14
N CYS A 24 -6.01 -7.32 8.34
CA CYS A 24 -6.63 -8.63 8.52
C CYS A 24 -8.07 -8.68 7.96
N THR A 25 -8.89 -7.68 8.30
CA THR A 25 -10.26 -7.56 7.76
C THR A 25 -10.26 -7.47 6.24
N LEU A 26 -9.31 -6.72 5.68
CA LEU A 26 -9.17 -6.56 4.25
C LEU A 26 -8.79 -7.89 3.57
N THR A 27 -7.84 -8.64 4.13
CA THR A 27 -7.46 -9.97 3.66
C THR A 27 -8.64 -10.95 3.69
N ILE A 28 -9.43 -10.96 4.77
CA ILE A 28 -10.63 -11.80 4.87
C ILE A 28 -11.64 -11.42 3.79
N ARG A 29 -11.90 -10.11 3.62
CA ARG A 29 -12.80 -9.60 2.58
C ARG A 29 -12.35 -10.03 1.18
N GLU A 30 -11.07 -9.91 0.86
CA GLU A 30 -10.54 -10.33 -0.44
C GLU A 30 -10.60 -11.84 -0.64
N SER A 31 -10.37 -12.62 0.41
CA SER A 31 -10.51 -14.08 0.37
C SER A 31 -11.95 -14.51 0.06
N ILE A 32 -12.94 -13.85 0.68
CA ILE A 32 -14.37 -14.07 0.40
C ILE A 32 -14.69 -13.68 -1.05
N LEU A 33 -14.19 -12.54 -1.53
CA LEU A 33 -14.40 -12.11 -2.92
C LEU A 33 -13.82 -13.11 -3.93
N ILE A 34 -12.64 -13.68 -3.66
CA ILE A 34 -12.03 -14.73 -4.50
C ILE A 34 -12.91 -15.99 -4.48
N SER A 35 -13.37 -16.42 -3.30
CA SER A 35 -14.28 -17.56 -3.17
C SER A 35 -15.61 -17.35 -3.93
N ASN A 36 -16.07 -16.10 -4.04
CA ASN A 36 -17.25 -15.71 -4.80
C ASN A 36 -16.97 -15.48 -6.30
N GLY A 37 -15.77 -15.81 -6.79
CA GLY A 37 -15.42 -15.76 -8.21
C GLY A 37 -14.73 -14.49 -8.69
N SER A 38 -14.37 -13.56 -7.80
CA SER A 38 -13.62 -12.36 -8.16
C SER A 38 -12.18 -12.68 -8.55
N ARG A 39 -11.73 -12.16 -9.70
CA ARG A 39 -10.37 -12.34 -10.22
C ARG A 39 -9.41 -11.30 -9.64
N ILE A 40 -9.13 -11.40 -8.34
CA ILE A 40 -8.14 -10.53 -7.67
C ILE A 40 -6.73 -11.08 -7.93
N LYS A 41 -5.76 -10.19 -8.20
CA LYS A 41 -4.37 -10.63 -8.39
C LYS A 41 -3.80 -11.09 -7.05
N GLY A 42 -3.22 -12.30 -7.03
CA GLY A 42 -2.67 -12.90 -5.79
C GLY A 42 -1.64 -12.04 -5.06
N TRP A 43 -0.87 -11.20 -5.77
CA TRP A 43 0.06 -10.25 -5.13
C TRP A 43 -0.66 -9.32 -4.15
N TRP A 44 -1.85 -8.80 -4.48
CA TRP A 44 -2.53 -7.85 -3.60
C TRP A 44 -2.93 -8.50 -2.29
N VAL A 45 -3.48 -9.72 -2.35
CA VAL A 45 -3.79 -10.51 -1.16
C VAL A 45 -2.52 -10.80 -0.34
N PHE A 46 -1.44 -11.23 -1.00
CA PHE A 46 -0.17 -11.50 -0.34
C PHE A 46 0.42 -10.26 0.33
N HIS A 47 0.36 -9.10 -0.32
CA HIS A 47 0.85 -7.86 0.28
C HIS A 47 0.08 -7.49 1.56
N HIS A 48 -1.23 -7.76 1.62
CA HIS A 48 -2.02 -7.53 2.83
C HIS A 48 -1.58 -8.43 3.98
N TYR A 49 -1.28 -9.71 3.70
CA TYR A 49 -0.68 -10.60 4.71
C TYR A 49 0.65 -10.06 5.23
N VAL A 50 1.54 -9.60 4.34
CA VAL A 50 2.84 -9.02 4.73
C VAL A 50 2.65 -7.74 5.56
N SER A 51 1.68 -6.89 5.20
CA SER A 51 1.35 -5.68 5.95
C SER A 51 0.79 -5.99 7.35
N THR A 52 -0.10 -6.99 7.49
CA THR A 52 -0.58 -7.47 8.79
C THR A 52 0.57 -7.98 9.64
N PHE A 53 1.47 -8.78 9.06
CA PHE A 53 2.66 -9.27 9.75
C PHE A 53 3.56 -8.12 10.21
N LEU A 54 3.86 -7.17 9.33
CA LEU A 54 4.66 -5.98 9.64
C LEU A 54 4.07 -5.17 10.80
N SER A 55 2.76 -4.89 10.78
CA SER A 55 2.09 -4.18 11.88
C SER A 55 2.10 -4.99 13.19
N GLY A 56 2.01 -6.32 13.11
CA GLY A 56 2.15 -7.21 14.26
C GLY A 56 3.57 -7.17 14.86
N VAL A 57 4.60 -7.24 14.03
CA VAL A 57 6.00 -7.10 14.49
C VAL A 57 6.22 -5.74 15.13
N MET A 58 5.70 -4.66 14.53
CA MET A 58 5.79 -3.30 15.09
C MET A 58 5.07 -3.15 16.43
N LEU A 59 3.94 -3.85 16.63
CA LEU A 59 3.23 -3.90 17.92
C LEU A 59 4.05 -4.61 19.01
N THR A 60 4.75 -5.69 18.66
CA THR A 60 5.60 -6.45 19.59
C THR A 60 6.96 -5.82 19.86
N TRP A 61 7.33 -4.75 19.16
CA TRP A 61 8.62 -4.07 19.34
C TRP A 61 8.63 -3.31 20.67
N PRO A 62 9.53 -3.64 21.62
CA PRO A 62 9.64 -2.94 22.89
C PRO A 62 10.05 -1.47 22.73
N ASP A 63 9.70 -0.65 23.72
CA ASP A 63 10.06 0.77 23.72
C ASP A 63 11.57 0.92 23.99
N GLY A 64 12.33 1.24 22.95
CA GLY A 64 13.78 1.40 22.98
C GLY A 64 14.25 2.50 22.01
N ALA A 65 15.54 2.82 22.05
CA ALA A 65 16.10 3.90 21.22
C ALA A 65 15.85 3.69 19.72
N LEU A 66 16.02 2.47 19.23
CA LEU A 66 15.76 2.12 17.82
C LEU A 66 14.29 2.28 17.44
N TYR A 67 13.37 1.91 18.33
CA TYR A 67 11.93 2.09 18.12
C TYR A 67 11.59 3.58 17.98
N GLN A 68 12.09 4.42 18.89
CA GLN A 68 11.82 5.87 18.87
C GLN A 68 12.40 6.56 17.63
N MET A 69 13.56 6.11 17.14
CA MET A 69 14.14 6.62 15.89
C MET A 69 13.30 6.26 14.66
N PHE A 70 12.80 5.03 14.58
CA PHE A 70 12.01 4.57 13.43
C PHE A 70 10.54 5.00 13.49
N ARG A 71 10.00 5.24 14.69
CA ARG A 71 8.60 5.59 14.96
C ARG A 71 8.08 6.71 14.07
N ASN A 72 8.81 7.83 13.99
CA ASN A 72 8.36 8.98 13.20
C ASN A 72 8.31 8.64 11.70
N GLN A 73 9.30 7.89 11.19
CA GLN A 73 9.30 7.43 9.80
C GLN A 73 8.13 6.49 9.52
N PHE A 74 7.85 5.56 10.43
CA PHE A 74 6.72 4.65 10.33
C PHE A 74 5.38 5.39 10.30
N LEU A 75 5.16 6.35 11.22
CA LEU A 75 3.91 7.12 11.28
C LEU A 75 3.72 7.97 10.02
N SER A 76 4.75 8.68 9.57
CA SER A 76 4.70 9.44 8.31
C SER A 76 4.42 8.55 7.11
N TYR A 77 5.03 7.36 7.05
CA TYR A 77 4.77 6.38 6.01
C TYR A 77 3.32 5.89 6.02
N ASN A 78 2.76 5.56 7.18
CA ASN A 78 1.37 5.10 7.27
C ASN A 78 0.35 6.20 6.92
N LEU A 79 0.64 7.45 7.29
CA LEU A 79 -0.19 8.59 6.88
C LEU A 79 -0.17 8.75 5.36
N TYR A 80 1.01 8.70 4.76
CA TYR A 80 1.16 8.72 3.31
C TYR A 80 0.44 7.54 2.64
N GLN A 81 0.60 6.33 3.16
CA GLN A 81 -0.06 5.13 2.66
C GLN A 81 -1.59 5.26 2.71
N SER A 82 -2.14 5.84 3.78
CA SER A 82 -3.58 6.09 3.92
C SER A 82 -4.09 7.06 2.85
N PHE A 83 -3.30 8.09 2.54
CA PHE A 83 -3.60 9.02 1.45
C PHE A 83 -3.60 8.30 0.08
N VAL A 84 -2.59 7.48 -0.19
CA VAL A 84 -2.52 6.69 -1.43
C VAL A 84 -3.67 5.68 -1.53
N GLN A 85 -4.04 5.03 -0.42
CA GLN A 85 -5.16 4.11 -0.32
C GLN A 85 -6.48 4.79 -0.72
N PHE A 86 -6.68 6.02 -0.26
CA PHE A 86 -7.84 6.84 -0.64
C PHE A 86 -7.86 7.08 -2.15
N LEU A 87 -6.75 7.54 -2.75
CA LEU A 87 -6.65 7.73 -4.20
C LEU A 87 -6.91 6.44 -4.98
N GLN A 88 -6.34 5.31 -4.54
CA GLN A 88 -6.57 4.00 -5.14
C GLN A 88 -8.05 3.59 -5.06
N TYR A 89 -8.72 3.84 -3.94
CA TYR A 89 -10.13 3.54 -3.75
C TYR A 89 -11.02 4.30 -4.74
N TYR A 90 -10.81 5.61 -4.93
CA TYR A 90 -11.57 6.37 -5.93
C TYR A 90 -11.30 5.87 -7.34
N TYR A 91 -10.04 5.61 -7.67
CA TYR A 91 -9.66 5.08 -8.98
C TYR A 91 -10.31 3.73 -9.28
N GLN A 92 -10.27 2.79 -8.33
CA GLN A 92 -10.87 1.46 -8.46
C GLN A 92 -12.41 1.54 -8.56
N SER A 93 -13.05 2.36 -7.71
CA SER A 93 -14.49 2.57 -7.73
C SER A 93 -14.95 3.15 -9.08
N GLY A 94 -14.22 4.11 -9.62
CA GLY A 94 -14.49 4.68 -10.96
C GLY A 94 -14.29 3.67 -12.10
N CYS A 95 -13.31 2.77 -11.99
CA CYS A 95 -13.12 1.69 -12.95
C CYS A 95 -14.24 0.65 -12.89
N LEU A 96 -14.65 0.24 -11.69
CA LEU A 96 -15.74 -0.71 -11.48
C LEU A 96 -17.08 -0.16 -11.99
N TYR A 97 -17.38 1.10 -11.67
CA TYR A 97 -18.58 1.77 -12.17
C TYR A 97 -18.65 1.76 -13.70
N ARG A 98 -17.52 2.05 -14.37
CA ARG A 98 -17.43 2.00 -15.83
C ARG A 98 -17.62 0.59 -16.39
N LEU A 99 -17.03 -0.44 -15.78
CA LEU A 99 -17.25 -1.82 -16.21
C LEU A 99 -18.73 -2.21 -16.08
N ARG A 100 -19.41 -1.77 -15.00
CA ARG A 100 -20.83 -1.99 -14.80
C ARG A 100 -21.67 -1.26 -15.85
N ALA A 101 -21.39 0.01 -16.13
CA ALA A 101 -22.08 0.80 -17.14
C ALA A 101 -21.80 0.36 -18.59
N LEU A 102 -20.66 -0.26 -18.87
CA LEU A 102 -20.38 -0.88 -20.17
C LEU A 102 -21.08 -2.25 -20.33
N GLY A 103 -21.44 -2.89 -19.21
CA GLY A 103 -22.26 -4.12 -19.17
C GLY A 103 -23.77 -3.83 -19.20
N GLU A 104 -24.23 -2.74 -18.56
CA GLU A 104 -25.60 -2.23 -18.66
C GLU A 104 -25.67 -1.17 -19.78
N ARG A 105 -26.03 -1.62 -20.97
CA ARG A 105 -26.07 -0.80 -22.19
C ARG A 105 -27.02 0.40 -22.04
N HIS A 106 -26.49 1.60 -21.85
CA HIS A 106 -27.07 2.82 -22.42
C HIS A 106 -25.98 3.87 -22.66
N ASN A 107 -26.10 4.60 -23.77
CA ASN A 107 -25.19 5.68 -24.17
C ASN A 107 -24.98 6.63 -22.99
N MET A 108 -23.75 6.69 -22.48
CA MET A 108 -23.39 7.62 -21.41
C MET A 108 -22.35 8.60 -21.93
N ASP A 109 -22.83 9.62 -22.64
CA ASP A 109 -22.07 10.85 -22.84
C ASP A 109 -21.96 11.56 -21.49
N LEU A 110 -20.78 11.45 -20.87
CA LEU A 110 -20.38 12.33 -19.78
C LEU A 110 -19.24 13.20 -20.30
N THR A 111 -19.61 14.41 -20.72
CA THR A 111 -18.74 15.53 -21.11
C THR A 111 -18.01 16.13 -19.91
N VAL A 112 -17.33 15.29 -19.13
CA VAL A 112 -16.30 15.76 -18.20
C VAL A 112 -14.97 15.50 -18.89
N GLU A 113 -14.65 16.33 -19.88
CA GLU A 113 -13.29 16.45 -20.39
C GLU A 113 -12.53 17.45 -19.52
N GLY A 114 -11.40 17.04 -18.95
CA GLY A 114 -10.60 17.90 -18.09
C GLY A 114 -9.77 17.15 -17.03
N PHE A 115 -9.10 17.92 -16.17
CA PHE A 115 -8.22 17.44 -15.09
C PHE A 115 -8.93 16.45 -14.15
N GLN A 116 -10.21 16.66 -13.85
CA GLN A 116 -10.99 15.79 -12.96
C GLN A 116 -11.23 14.40 -13.58
N SER A 117 -11.44 14.33 -14.89
CA SER A 117 -11.53 13.06 -15.62
C SER A 117 -10.16 12.38 -15.72
N TRP A 118 -9.09 13.12 -16.00
CA TRP A 118 -7.73 12.58 -15.98
C TRP A 118 -7.29 12.08 -14.59
N MET A 119 -7.63 12.80 -13.53
CA MET A 119 -7.30 12.46 -12.14
C MET A 119 -8.02 11.19 -11.67
N TRP A 120 -9.32 11.05 -11.98
CA TRP A 120 -10.14 9.93 -11.50
C TRP A 120 -10.25 8.76 -12.49
N ARG A 121 -9.91 8.94 -13.78
CA ARG A 121 -9.89 7.87 -14.80
C ARG A 121 -8.48 7.47 -15.21
N GLY A 122 -7.48 8.32 -15.01
CA GLY A 122 -6.12 8.11 -15.48
C GLY A 122 -5.25 7.36 -14.48
N LEU A 123 -4.88 6.13 -14.82
CA LEU A 123 -3.81 5.40 -14.11
C LEU A 123 -2.51 6.23 -14.03
N SER A 124 -2.24 7.05 -15.04
CA SER A 124 -1.05 7.89 -15.12
C SER A 124 -0.98 8.96 -14.02
N PHE A 125 -2.11 9.43 -13.50
CA PHE A 125 -2.13 10.34 -12.34
C PHE A 125 -1.72 9.62 -11.06
N LEU A 126 -2.19 8.38 -10.89
CA LEU A 126 -1.94 7.59 -9.69
C LEU A 126 -0.50 7.06 -9.61
N LEU A 127 0.13 6.78 -10.76
CA LEU A 127 1.46 6.17 -10.85
C LEU A 127 2.56 6.94 -10.10
N PRO A 128 2.72 8.27 -10.23
CA PRO A 128 3.72 9.03 -9.47
C PRO A 128 3.62 8.81 -7.95
N PHE A 129 2.40 8.81 -7.41
CA PHE A 129 2.16 8.57 -5.98
C PHE A 129 2.49 7.12 -5.59
N LEU A 130 2.16 6.15 -6.44
CA LEU A 130 2.52 4.76 -6.19
C LEU A 130 4.04 4.55 -6.18
N PHE A 131 4.75 5.06 -7.19
CA PHE A 131 6.21 4.96 -7.26
C PHE A 131 6.88 5.62 -6.06
N PHE A 132 6.42 6.80 -5.67
CA PHE A 132 6.94 7.47 -4.48
C PHE A 132 6.72 6.62 -3.21
N GLY A 133 5.54 6.03 -3.04
CA GLY A 133 5.26 5.08 -1.96
C GLY A 133 6.20 3.88 -1.96
N HIS A 134 6.46 3.29 -3.13
CA HIS A 134 7.37 2.15 -3.27
C HIS A 134 8.81 2.53 -2.90
N PHE A 135 9.31 3.68 -3.38
CA PHE A 135 10.64 4.15 -3.00
C PHE A 135 10.75 4.48 -1.51
N TRP A 136 9.67 4.96 -0.89
CA TRP A 136 9.61 5.12 0.56
C TRP A 136 9.73 3.77 1.28
N GLN A 137 9.06 2.70 0.79
CA GLN A 137 9.22 1.34 1.33
C GLN A 137 10.69 0.88 1.28
N LEU A 138 11.39 1.14 0.16
CA LEU A 138 12.81 0.85 0.04
C LEU A 138 13.65 1.67 1.02
N TYR A 139 13.38 2.96 1.17
CA TYR A 139 14.07 3.83 2.13
C TYR A 139 13.90 3.34 3.58
N ASN A 140 12.69 2.94 3.98
CA ASN A 140 12.43 2.33 5.29
C ASN A 140 13.22 1.03 5.47
N SER A 141 13.23 0.16 4.45
CA SER A 141 13.98 -1.10 4.48
C SER A 141 15.49 -0.88 4.66
N ILE A 142 16.09 0.02 3.86
CA ILE A 142 17.52 0.36 3.98
C ILE A 142 17.84 0.95 5.35
N THR A 143 16.97 1.81 5.87
CA THR A 143 17.15 2.42 7.19
C THR A 143 17.14 1.36 8.29
N LEU A 144 16.20 0.42 8.25
CA LEU A 144 16.12 -0.70 9.18
C LEU A 144 17.34 -1.63 9.07
N PHE A 145 17.83 -1.92 7.87
CA PHE A 145 19.05 -2.73 7.70
C PHE A 145 20.30 -2.03 8.23
N LYS A 146 20.40 -0.70 8.09
CA LYS A 146 21.48 0.08 8.71
C LYS A 146 21.37 0.06 10.23
N MET A 147 20.17 0.15 10.78
CA MET A 147 19.92 0.03 12.23
C MET A 147 20.29 -1.36 12.75
N PHE A 148 20.03 -2.42 11.98
CA PHE A 148 20.41 -3.80 12.33
C PHE A 148 21.93 -4.01 12.42
N GLN A 149 22.72 -3.24 11.66
CA GLN A 149 24.19 -3.30 11.71
C GLN A 149 24.78 -2.62 12.96
N LEU A 150 23.97 -1.91 13.76
CA LEU A 150 24.44 -1.30 15.00
C LEU A 150 24.72 -2.39 16.04
N PRO A 151 25.86 -2.34 16.76
CA PRO A 151 26.24 -3.36 17.74
C PRO A 151 25.29 -3.46 18.94
N GLU A 152 24.43 -2.46 19.14
CA GLU A 152 23.40 -2.43 20.19
C GLU A 152 22.08 -3.10 19.75
N CYS A 153 21.96 -3.55 18.50
CA CYS A 153 20.75 -4.15 17.97
C CYS A 153 20.58 -5.60 18.47
N LYS A 154 19.81 -5.78 19.55
CA LYS A 154 19.37 -7.10 20.03
C LYS A 154 17.96 -7.47 19.56
N GLU A 155 17.23 -6.52 18.98
CA GLU A 155 15.82 -6.65 18.61
C GLU A 155 15.66 -7.27 17.22
N TRP A 156 15.18 -8.51 17.16
CA TRP A 156 14.91 -9.25 15.91
C TRP A 156 13.82 -8.57 15.04
N GLN A 157 12.98 -7.74 15.67
CA GLN A 157 11.90 -6.99 15.04
C GLN A 157 12.44 -6.05 13.96
N VAL A 158 13.63 -5.46 14.16
CA VAL A 158 14.30 -4.58 13.19
C VAL A 158 14.51 -5.32 11.87
N LEU A 159 15.05 -6.54 11.95
CA LEU A 159 15.35 -7.38 10.80
C LEU A 159 14.06 -7.79 10.08
N MET A 160 13.07 -8.27 10.82
CA MET A 160 11.81 -8.72 10.23
C MET A 160 11.02 -7.58 9.58
N CYS A 161 11.01 -6.39 10.18
CA CYS A 161 10.44 -5.19 9.56
C CYS A 161 11.21 -4.82 8.28
N GLY A 162 12.55 -4.86 8.31
CA GLY A 162 13.40 -4.55 7.15
C GLY A 162 13.13 -5.49 5.97
N CYS A 163 13.07 -6.80 6.24
CA CYS A 163 12.73 -7.82 5.26
C CYS A 163 11.31 -7.63 4.70
N SER A 164 10.32 -7.34 5.56
CA SER A 164 8.94 -7.14 5.15
C SER A 164 8.80 -5.95 4.20
N TYR A 165 9.43 -4.81 4.52
CA TYR A 165 9.46 -3.64 3.63
C TYR A 165 10.15 -3.93 2.30
N MET A 166 11.22 -4.74 2.30
CA MET A 166 11.90 -5.13 1.07
C MET A 166 11.01 -6.00 0.17
N VAL A 167 10.31 -6.98 0.75
CA VAL A 167 9.36 -7.84 0.03
C VAL A 167 8.24 -6.99 -0.57
N LEU A 168 7.66 -6.08 0.22
CA LEU A 168 6.63 -5.14 -0.25
C LEU A 168 7.15 -4.30 -1.42
N PHE A 169 8.34 -3.70 -1.28
CA PHE A 169 8.94 -2.90 -2.33
C PHE A 169 9.10 -3.70 -3.64
N MET A 170 9.76 -4.86 -3.58
CA MET A 170 10.05 -5.66 -4.76
C MET A 170 8.78 -6.07 -5.49
N GLY A 171 7.78 -6.61 -4.79
CA GLY A 171 6.56 -7.05 -5.44
C GLY A 171 5.64 -5.92 -5.88
N ASN A 172 5.59 -4.80 -5.14
CA ASN A 172 4.84 -3.61 -5.56
C ASN A 172 5.46 -2.96 -6.80
N LEU A 173 6.78 -2.86 -6.85
CA LEU A 173 7.50 -2.35 -8.02
C LEU A 173 7.27 -3.25 -9.23
N TYR A 174 7.48 -4.56 -9.07
CA TYR A 174 7.30 -5.54 -10.14
C TYR A 174 5.87 -5.53 -10.70
N THR A 175 4.86 -5.55 -9.83
CA THR A 175 3.45 -5.53 -10.26
C THR A 175 3.06 -4.22 -10.93
N THR A 176 3.55 -3.08 -10.43
CA THR A 176 3.33 -1.76 -11.04
C THR A 176 3.96 -1.70 -12.43
N LEU A 177 5.23 -2.09 -12.57
CA LEU A 177 5.94 -2.14 -13.85
C LEU A 177 5.24 -3.06 -14.85
N ARG A 178 4.79 -4.24 -14.41
CA ARG A 178 4.03 -5.17 -15.26
C ARG A 178 2.75 -4.54 -15.79
N VAL A 179 2.00 -3.80 -14.96
CA VAL A 179 0.78 -3.10 -15.40
C VAL A 179 1.10 -1.98 -16.38
N VAL A 180 2.14 -1.19 -16.11
CA VAL A 180 2.59 -0.12 -17.03
C VAL A 180 3.01 -0.71 -18.37
N TYR A 181 3.81 -1.78 -18.36
CA TYR A 181 4.27 -2.47 -19.56
C TYR A 181 3.10 -3.04 -20.37
N GLN A 182 2.17 -3.75 -19.74
CA GLN A 182 0.96 -4.26 -20.41
C GLN A 182 0.14 -3.14 -21.05
N LYS A 183 0.02 -2.01 -20.35
CA LYS A 183 -0.73 -0.87 -20.87
C LYS A 183 -0.02 -0.18 -22.04
N TYR A 184 1.31 -0.10 -21.98
CA TYR A 184 2.13 0.44 -23.07
C TYR A 184 2.02 -0.43 -24.32
N MET A 185 2.16 -1.76 -24.19
CA MET A 185 2.00 -2.71 -25.29
C MET A 185 0.60 -2.65 -25.92
N ASN A 186 -0.46 -2.69 -25.11
CA ASN A 186 -1.83 -2.59 -25.60
C ASN A 186 -2.11 -1.28 -26.37
N ASN A 187 -1.48 -0.17 -25.95
CA ASN A 187 -1.60 1.10 -26.66
C ASN A 187 -0.85 1.10 -27.99
N GLN A 188 0.33 0.46 -28.05
CA GLN A 188 1.07 0.29 -29.31
C GLN A 188 0.30 -0.56 -30.31
N ASP A 189 -0.31 -1.67 -29.87
CA ASP A 189 -1.09 -2.54 -30.75
C ASP A 189 -2.32 -1.81 -31.31
N LYS A 190 -3.00 -1.00 -30.49
CA LYS A 190 -4.08 -0.14 -30.96
C LYS A 190 -3.63 0.89 -31.98
N SER A 191 -2.45 1.50 -31.81
CA SER A 191 -1.91 2.47 -32.78
C SER A 191 -1.45 1.84 -34.09
N LYS A 192 -1.20 0.52 -34.12
CA LYS A 192 -0.86 -0.21 -35.35
C LYS A 192 -2.10 -0.70 -36.12
N LEU A 193 -3.24 -0.77 -35.45
CA LEU A 193 -4.52 -1.24 -36.00
C LEU A 193 -5.39 -0.12 -36.58
N LEU A 194 -4.95 1.13 -36.41
CA LEU A 194 -5.61 2.38 -36.82
C LEU A 194 -4.80 3.00 -37.97
#